data_AF-A0A3A5J9J4-F1
#
_entry.id   AF-A0A3A5J9J4-F1
#
_cell.length_a   1.000
_cell.length_b   1.000
_cell.length_c   1.000
_cell.angle_alpha   90.00
_cell.angle_beta   90.00
_cell.angle_gamma   90.00
#
_symmetry.space_group_name_H-M   'P 1'
#
loop_
_entity.id
_entity.type
_entity.pdbx_description
1 polymer ?
#
loop_
_entity_poly.entity_id
_entity_poly.type
_entity_poly.pdbx_seq_one_letter_code
_entity_poly.pdbx_strand_id
1 'polypeptide(L)'
;MSHTHLSARERCNILLMSQFGLNQAEVARHLGRHRSTISRELKRNQSPYNRHYHDFYAQHAAERRRRAARHRRRWDHPPLVDFVMAKLALFWPPEAIAGRLIARFPNTPAMRISAQQIYAWIAADAVTGGCCISASDAGIKDAGVVHHEPAIAPDVIRGLISINGPTLSTGGVASATGRATR
;
A
#
# COMPACT_ATOMS: atom_id res chain seq x y z
N MET A 1 19.80 16.05 -6.23
CA MET A 1 19.74 15.07 -7.35
C MET A 1 18.46 14.24 -7.20
N SER A 2 17.50 14.41 -8.10
CA SER A 2 16.27 13.61 -8.13
C SER A 2 16.61 12.14 -8.45
N HIS A 3 16.21 11.20 -7.59
CA HIS A 3 16.49 9.78 -7.80
C HIS A 3 15.41 9.16 -8.70
N THR A 4 15.50 9.39 -10.00
CA THR A 4 14.53 8.88 -10.98
C THR A 4 14.71 7.37 -11.19
N HIS A 5 13.64 6.60 -10.98
CA HIS A 5 13.63 5.17 -11.29
C HIS A 5 13.56 4.96 -12.81
N LEU A 6 14.23 3.90 -13.31
CA LEU A 6 14.01 3.44 -14.69
C LEU A 6 12.54 3.04 -14.87
N SER A 7 11.96 3.46 -15.99
CA SER A 7 10.64 3.05 -16.47
C SER A 7 10.67 1.65 -17.08
N ALA A 8 9.50 1.06 -17.29
CA ALA A 8 9.38 -0.23 -17.99
C ALA A 8 9.96 -0.17 -19.42
N ARG A 9 9.70 0.93 -20.13
CA ARG A 9 10.23 1.16 -21.48
C ARG A 9 11.76 1.24 -21.51
N GLU A 10 12.35 1.95 -20.55
CA GLU A 10 13.81 2.01 -20.44
C GLU A 10 14.42 0.63 -20.15
N ARG A 11 13.78 -0.20 -19.31
CA ARG A 11 14.23 -1.58 -19.07
C ARG A 11 14.17 -2.44 -20.33
N CYS A 12 13.09 -2.33 -21.10
CA CYS A 12 12.94 -3.02 -22.38
C CYS A 12 14.04 -2.60 -23.36
N ASN A 13 14.31 -1.30 -23.48
CA ASN A 13 15.40 -0.79 -24.30
C ASN A 13 16.77 -1.29 -23.84
N ILE A 14 17.03 -1.38 -22.53
CA ILE A 14 18.29 -1.95 -22.01
C ILE A 14 18.45 -3.40 -22.49
N LEU A 15 17.39 -4.22 -22.40
CA LEU A 15 17.43 -5.60 -22.88
C LEU A 15 17.73 -5.66 -24.38
N LEU A 16 16.95 -4.95 -25.17
CA LEU A 16 17.03 -4.97 -26.63
C LEU A 16 18.40 -4.50 -27.13
N MET A 17 18.89 -3.36 -26.63
CA MET A 17 20.20 -2.83 -27.00
C MET A 17 21.34 -3.76 -26.58
N SER A 18 21.23 -4.41 -25.41
CA SER A 18 22.23 -5.39 -24.97
C SER A 18 22.24 -6.63 -25.87
N GLN A 19 21.08 -7.07 -26.37
CA GLN A 19 20.99 -8.17 -27.35
C GLN A 19 21.59 -7.80 -28.70
N PHE A 20 21.50 -6.53 -29.11
CA PHE A 20 22.20 -6.01 -30.29
C PHE A 20 23.69 -5.75 -30.08
N GLY A 21 24.25 -6.12 -28.93
CA GLY A 21 25.68 -6.03 -28.65
C GLY A 21 26.18 -4.65 -28.21
N LEU A 22 25.29 -3.70 -27.91
CA LEU A 22 25.70 -2.40 -27.38
C LEU A 22 26.27 -2.56 -25.97
N ASN A 23 27.36 -1.85 -25.70
CA ASN A 23 27.96 -1.82 -24.37
C ASN A 23 27.17 -0.92 -23.41
N GLN A 24 27.42 -1.07 -22.10
CA GLN A 24 26.69 -0.32 -21.06
C GLN A 24 26.82 1.21 -21.20
N ALA A 25 27.92 1.71 -21.77
CA ALA A 25 28.13 3.14 -21.98
C ALA A 25 27.30 3.67 -23.16
N GLU A 26 27.12 2.88 -24.22
CA GLU A 26 26.26 3.20 -25.36
C GLU A 26 24.79 3.21 -24.97
N VAL A 27 24.35 2.20 -24.22
CA VAL A 27 22.98 2.13 -23.69
C VAL A 27 22.70 3.33 -22.79
N ALA A 28 23.64 3.68 -21.92
CA ALA A 28 23.53 4.84 -21.05
C ALA A 28 23.38 6.15 -21.84
N ARG A 29 24.17 6.34 -22.90
CA ARG A 29 24.08 7.49 -23.81
C ARG A 29 22.72 7.56 -24.52
N HIS A 30 22.24 6.44 -25.08
CA HIS A 30 20.94 6.38 -25.77
C HIS A 30 19.77 6.72 -24.84
N LEU A 31 19.83 6.31 -23.58
CA LEU A 31 18.76 6.55 -22.61
C LEU A 31 18.89 7.88 -21.85
N GLY A 32 19.95 8.66 -22.09
CA GLY A 32 20.24 9.86 -21.29
C GLY A 32 20.45 9.54 -19.80
N ARG A 33 21.01 8.37 -19.49
CA ARG A 33 21.24 7.90 -18.10
C ARG A 33 22.74 7.79 -17.82
N HIS A 34 23.09 7.79 -16.55
CA HIS A 34 24.47 7.55 -16.14
C HIS A 34 24.84 6.05 -16.28
N ARG A 35 26.07 5.74 -16.71
CA ARG A 35 26.56 4.35 -16.87
C ARG A 35 26.38 3.49 -15.61
N SER A 36 26.57 4.09 -14.43
CA SER A 36 26.39 3.37 -13.16
C SER A 36 24.94 2.95 -12.91
N THR A 37 23.97 3.63 -13.51
CA THR A 37 22.55 3.27 -13.39
C THR A 37 22.27 2.01 -14.19
N ILE A 38 22.78 1.93 -15.41
CA ILE A 38 22.69 0.72 -16.26
C ILE A 38 23.41 -0.44 -15.58
N SER A 39 24.65 -0.23 -15.14
CA SER A 39 25.43 -1.25 -14.43
C SER A 39 24.72 -1.79 -13.18
N ARG A 40 24.16 -0.90 -12.34
CA ARG A 40 23.41 -1.30 -11.14
C ARG A 40 22.12 -2.04 -11.49
N GLU A 41 21.43 -1.64 -12.55
CA GLU A 41 20.19 -2.31 -13.00
C GLU A 41 20.49 -3.74 -13.48
N LEU A 42 21.50 -3.90 -14.33
CA LEU A 42 21.93 -5.21 -14.83
C LEU A 42 22.38 -6.09 -13.67
N LYS A 43 23.32 -5.61 -12.82
CA LYS A 43 23.83 -6.37 -11.68
C LYS A 43 22.72 -6.81 -10.71
N ARG A 44 21.72 -5.96 -10.48
CA ARG A 44 20.64 -6.26 -9.52
C ARG A 44 19.60 -7.24 -10.04
N ASN A 45 19.34 -7.26 -11.35
CA ASN A 45 18.24 -8.04 -11.94
C ASN A 45 18.72 -9.10 -12.94
N GLN A 46 19.99 -9.48 -12.89
CA GLN A 46 20.49 -10.67 -13.59
C GLN A 46 19.88 -11.93 -13.00
N SER A 47 19.46 -12.85 -13.86
CA SER A 47 19.02 -14.17 -13.45
C SER A 47 20.16 -14.92 -12.76
N PRO A 48 19.91 -15.55 -11.59
CA PRO A 48 20.95 -16.30 -10.88
C PRO A 48 21.40 -17.56 -11.64
N TYR A 49 20.57 -18.08 -12.56
CA TYR A 49 20.81 -19.36 -13.23
C TYR A 49 21.67 -19.19 -14.49
N ASN A 50 21.40 -18.17 -15.29
CA ASN A 50 22.03 -17.99 -16.60
C ASN A 50 22.68 -16.61 -16.77
N ARG A 51 22.67 -15.76 -15.74
CA ARG A 51 23.19 -14.37 -15.78
C ARG A 51 22.59 -13.50 -16.89
N HIS A 52 21.46 -13.90 -17.48
CA HIS A 52 20.76 -13.09 -18.47
C HIS A 52 19.92 -12.02 -17.77
N TYR A 53 19.83 -10.86 -18.41
CA TYR A 53 18.91 -9.80 -18.01
C TYR A 53 17.57 -9.99 -18.73
N HIS A 54 16.48 -9.75 -18.02
CA HIS A 54 15.14 -9.75 -18.57
C HIS A 54 14.38 -8.54 -18.00
N ASP A 55 13.88 -7.69 -18.88
CA ASP A 55 13.19 -6.45 -18.55
C ASP A 55 11.89 -6.68 -17.76
N PHE A 56 11.10 -7.69 -18.16
CA PHE A 56 9.86 -8.08 -17.49
C PHE A 56 10.10 -8.44 -16.01
N TYR A 57 11.05 -9.33 -15.75
CA TYR A 57 11.40 -9.72 -14.37
C TYR A 57 12.00 -8.55 -13.58
N ALA A 58 12.82 -7.71 -14.21
CA ALA A 58 13.39 -6.53 -13.57
C ALA A 58 12.30 -5.52 -13.15
N GLN A 59 11.29 -5.30 -14.00
CA GLN A 59 10.13 -4.47 -13.70
C GLN A 59 9.33 -5.05 -12.52
N HIS A 60 8.95 -6.32 -12.58
CA HIS A 60 8.23 -6.99 -11.49
C HIS A 60 9.00 -6.96 -10.17
N ALA A 61 10.32 -7.19 -10.21
CA ALA A 61 11.17 -7.09 -9.03
C ALA A 61 11.22 -5.66 -8.46
N ALA A 62 11.26 -4.63 -9.31
CA ALA A 62 11.22 -3.23 -8.89
C ALA A 62 9.90 -2.88 -8.21
N GLU A 63 8.77 -3.34 -8.75
CA GLU A 63 7.44 -3.16 -8.16
C GLU A 63 7.32 -3.88 -6.83
N ARG A 64 7.75 -5.14 -6.76
CA ARG A 64 7.75 -5.93 -5.52
C ARG A 64 8.56 -5.24 -4.43
N ARG A 65 9.76 -4.76 -4.75
CA ARG A 65 10.60 -3.97 -3.82
C ARG A 65 9.91 -2.69 -3.36
N ARG A 66 9.24 -1.97 -4.27
CA ARG A 66 8.50 -0.75 -3.94
C ARG A 66 7.30 -1.03 -3.01
N ARG A 67 6.55 -2.10 -3.28
CA ARG A 67 5.43 -2.54 -2.42
C ARG A 67 5.95 -2.92 -1.03
N ALA A 68 6.98 -3.77 -0.95
CA ALA A 68 7.58 -4.19 0.31
C ALA A 68 8.08 -3.01 1.16
N ALA A 69 8.75 -2.02 0.53
CA ALA A 69 9.24 -0.83 1.23
C ALA A 69 8.12 0.05 1.80
N ARG A 70 6.92 0.04 1.19
CA ARG A 70 5.75 0.78 1.70
C ARG A 70 5.09 0.06 2.87
N HIS A 71 5.00 -1.26 2.81
CA HIS A 71 4.38 -2.06 3.87
C HIS A 71 5.24 -2.15 5.13
N ARG A 72 6.57 -2.29 5.01
CA ARG A 72 7.47 -2.43 6.18
C ARG A 72 7.37 -1.28 7.19
N ARG A 73 7.29 -0.04 6.72
CA ARG A 73 7.39 1.16 7.59
C ARG A 73 6.37 1.23 8.73
N ARG A 74 5.22 0.57 8.63
CA ARG A 74 4.19 0.57 9.71
C ARG A 74 4.19 -0.69 10.55
N TRP A 75 4.65 -1.81 10.01
CA TRP A 75 4.88 -3.04 10.79
C TRP A 75 6.04 -2.87 11.77
N ASP A 76 6.99 -1.98 11.44
CA ASP A 76 8.17 -1.71 12.28
C ASP A 76 7.86 -0.84 13.53
N HIS A 77 6.59 -0.50 13.80
CA HIS A 77 6.18 0.24 15.01
C HIS A 77 5.31 -0.64 15.92
N PRO A 78 5.90 -1.35 16.91
CA PRO A 78 5.21 -2.33 17.74
C PRO A 78 3.94 -1.81 18.43
N PRO A 79 3.92 -0.61 19.06
CA PRO A 79 2.71 -0.11 19.73
C PRO A 79 1.48 0.04 18.82
N LEU A 80 1.69 0.39 17.55
CA LEU A 80 0.62 0.46 16.56
C LEU A 80 0.14 -0.94 16.18
N VAL A 81 1.06 -1.86 15.94
CA VAL A 81 0.74 -3.24 15.56
C VAL A 81 -0.05 -3.92 16.66
N ASP A 82 0.41 -3.82 17.91
CA ASP A 82 -0.25 -4.43 19.06
C ASP A 82 -1.67 -3.92 19.25
N PHE A 83 -1.88 -2.59 19.10
CA PHE A 83 -3.21 -2.00 19.17
C PHE A 83 -4.14 -2.52 18.07
N VAL A 84 -3.65 -2.56 16.82
CA VAL A 84 -4.44 -3.03 15.69
C VAL A 84 -4.80 -4.51 15.87
N MET A 85 -3.83 -5.36 16.23
CA MET A 85 -4.06 -6.79 16.45
C MET A 85 -5.04 -7.04 17.59
N ALA A 86 -4.88 -6.37 18.73
CA ALA A 86 -5.79 -6.51 19.86
C ALA A 86 -7.24 -6.10 19.51
N LYS A 87 -7.43 -5.10 18.63
CA LYS A 87 -8.77 -4.69 18.19
C LYS A 87 -9.35 -5.59 17.10
N LEU A 88 -8.53 -6.10 16.19
CA LEU A 88 -8.95 -7.11 15.23
C LEU A 88 -9.39 -8.42 15.90
N ALA A 89 -8.69 -8.85 16.95
CA ALA A 89 -9.07 -10.01 17.77
C ALA A 89 -10.44 -9.83 18.46
N LEU A 90 -10.84 -8.59 18.71
CA LEU A 90 -12.16 -8.23 19.23
C LEU A 90 -13.20 -7.98 18.12
N PHE A 91 -12.90 -8.34 16.87
CA PHE A 91 -13.76 -8.16 15.69
C PHE A 91 -14.15 -6.70 15.42
N TRP A 92 -13.27 -5.75 15.76
CA TRP A 92 -13.53 -4.35 15.42
C TRP A 92 -13.37 -4.11 13.92
N PRO A 93 -14.28 -3.33 13.29
CA PRO A 93 -14.13 -2.99 11.88
C PRO A 93 -12.90 -2.10 11.67
N PRO A 94 -12.10 -2.33 10.62
CA PRO A 94 -10.88 -1.57 10.33
C PRO A 94 -11.05 -0.04 10.32
N GLU A 95 -12.19 0.47 9.87
CA GLU A 95 -12.56 1.89 9.91
C GLU A 95 -12.63 2.42 11.34
N ALA A 96 -13.24 1.66 12.26
CA ALA A 96 -13.34 2.04 13.65
C ALA A 96 -11.98 2.01 14.35
N ILE A 97 -11.11 1.06 14.01
CA ILE A 97 -9.75 0.99 14.53
C ILE A 97 -8.95 2.23 14.09
N ALA A 98 -8.98 2.54 12.78
CA ALA A 98 -8.30 3.71 12.23
C ALA A 98 -8.81 5.01 12.84
N GLY A 99 -10.14 5.19 12.94
CA GLY A 99 -10.75 6.36 13.57
C GLY A 99 -10.39 6.49 15.06
N ARG A 100 -10.36 5.37 15.79
CA ARG A 100 -10.02 5.38 17.23
C ARG A 100 -8.56 5.71 17.49
N LEU A 101 -7.64 5.31 16.61
CA LEU A 101 -6.23 5.69 16.70
C LEU A 101 -6.03 7.21 16.58
N ILE A 102 -6.79 7.87 15.71
CA ILE A 102 -6.78 9.33 15.56
C ILE A 102 -7.26 10.01 16.84
N ALA A 103 -8.38 9.54 17.41
CA ALA A 103 -8.97 10.13 18.61
C ALA A 103 -8.13 9.90 19.87
N ARG A 104 -7.56 8.70 20.03
CA ARG A 104 -6.78 8.32 21.21
C ARG A 104 -5.35 8.87 21.21
N PHE A 105 -4.76 9.04 20.02
CA PHE A 105 -3.38 9.50 19.86
C PHE A 105 -3.30 10.73 18.92
N PRO A 106 -3.89 11.88 19.32
CA PRO A 106 -4.00 13.05 18.45
C PRO A 106 -2.64 13.62 18.02
N ASN A 107 -1.62 13.50 18.87
CA ASN A 107 -0.29 14.09 18.64
C ASN A 107 0.78 13.10 18.21
N THR A 108 0.42 11.85 17.87
CA THR A 108 1.38 10.80 17.54
C THR A 108 1.19 10.31 16.10
N PRO A 109 1.93 10.87 15.11
CA PRO A 109 1.85 10.43 13.72
C PRO A 109 2.25 8.97 13.50
N ALA A 110 3.11 8.41 14.35
CA ALA A 110 3.52 7.01 14.29
C ALA A 110 2.34 6.04 14.53
N MET A 111 1.28 6.49 15.22
CA MET A 111 0.07 5.70 15.49
C MET A 111 -0.98 5.81 14.36
N ARG A 112 -0.61 6.34 13.18
CA ARG A 112 -1.55 6.58 12.07
C ARG A 112 -1.52 5.45 11.04
N ILE A 113 -2.69 4.85 10.84
CA ILE A 113 -2.94 3.85 9.83
C ILE A 113 -4.33 4.08 9.20
N SER A 114 -4.44 3.87 7.89
CA SER A 114 -5.74 3.92 7.21
C SER A 114 -6.43 2.55 7.27
N ALA A 115 -7.77 2.53 7.20
CA ALA A 115 -8.53 1.29 7.12
C ALA A 115 -8.06 0.38 5.96
N GLN A 116 -7.80 0.97 4.79
CA GLN A 116 -7.24 0.26 3.63
C GLN A 116 -5.92 -0.45 3.95
N GLN A 117 -5.08 0.15 4.80
CA GLN A 117 -3.81 -0.46 5.19
C GLN A 117 -4.03 -1.65 6.12
N ILE A 118 -4.99 -1.55 7.05
CA ILE A 118 -5.41 -2.66 7.92
C ILE A 118 -5.98 -3.80 7.06
N TYR A 119 -6.85 -3.51 6.08
CA TYR A 119 -7.33 -4.52 5.13
C TYR A 119 -6.19 -5.18 4.35
N ALA A 120 -5.20 -4.41 3.90
CA ALA A 120 -4.04 -4.97 3.22
C ALA A 120 -3.20 -5.88 4.15
N TRP A 121 -3.19 -5.63 5.46
CA TRP A 121 -2.54 -6.53 6.43
C TRP A 121 -3.30 -7.83 6.57
N ILE A 122 -4.63 -7.77 6.72
CA ILE A 122 -5.50 -8.95 6.80
C ILE A 122 -5.36 -9.80 5.52
N ALA A 123 -5.39 -9.17 4.35
CA ALA A 123 -5.23 -9.86 3.08
C ALA A 123 -3.83 -10.50 2.93
N ALA A 124 -2.79 -9.82 3.40
CA ALA A 124 -1.43 -10.38 3.38
C ALA A 124 -1.28 -11.57 4.33
N ASP A 125 -1.91 -11.54 5.51
CA ASP A 125 -1.93 -12.67 6.45
C ASP A 125 -2.69 -13.88 5.90
N ALA A 126 -3.84 -13.65 5.26
CA ALA A 126 -4.62 -14.71 4.61
C ALA A 126 -3.80 -15.44 3.53
N VAL A 127 -2.94 -14.72 2.79
CA VAL A 127 -2.02 -15.31 1.79
C VAL A 127 -0.87 -16.08 2.43
N THR A 128 -0.49 -15.75 3.67
CA THR A 128 0.67 -16.34 4.38
C THR A 128 0.27 -17.54 5.27
N GLY A 129 -1.00 -17.95 5.25
CA GLY A 129 -1.49 -19.10 6.02
C GLY A 129 -2.25 -18.74 7.30
N GLY A 130 -2.65 -17.47 7.48
CA GLY A 130 -3.67 -17.08 8.48
C GLY A 130 -3.22 -17.07 9.95
N CYS A 131 -1.92 -16.92 10.22
CA CYS A 131 -1.39 -17.10 11.57
C CYS A 131 -1.63 -15.89 12.49
N CYS A 132 -1.77 -14.66 11.96
CA CYS A 132 -1.88 -13.47 12.82
C CYS A 132 -3.27 -13.25 13.44
N ILE A 133 -4.29 -13.97 12.96
CA ILE A 133 -5.68 -13.93 13.48
C ILE A 133 -6.05 -15.25 14.20
N SER A 134 -5.19 -16.26 14.15
CA SER A 134 -5.38 -17.57 14.82
C SER A 134 -4.46 -17.81 16.02
N ALA A 135 -3.77 -16.78 16.52
CA ALA A 135 -3.06 -16.86 17.79
C ALA A 135 -4.04 -16.83 18.98
N SER A 136 -4.87 -17.87 19.10
CA SER A 136 -5.68 -18.17 20.26
C SER A 136 -5.00 -19.16 21.22
N ASP A 137 -3.66 -19.25 21.26
CA ASP A 137 -2.97 -20.19 22.18
C ASP A 137 -1.61 -19.74 22.77
N ALA A 138 -1.14 -18.50 22.56
CA ALA A 138 0.12 -18.04 23.14
C ALA A 138 -0.05 -16.79 24.03
N GLY A 139 -0.37 -17.01 25.30
CA GLY A 139 0.07 -16.13 26.38
C GLY A 139 -0.73 -14.84 26.61
N ILE A 140 -2.03 -14.94 26.88
CA ILE A 140 -2.70 -13.95 27.74
C ILE A 140 -2.46 -14.37 29.20
N LYS A 141 -1.27 -14.09 29.72
CA LYS A 141 -1.02 -13.99 31.15
C LYS A 141 -0.37 -12.63 31.34
N ASP A 142 -1.00 -11.80 32.18
CA ASP A 142 -0.59 -10.43 32.54
C ASP A 142 -1.07 -9.27 31.63
N ALA A 143 -2.33 -9.33 31.19
CA ALA A 143 -3.12 -8.09 31.01
C ALA A 143 -3.79 -7.73 32.35
N GLY A 144 -2.97 -7.43 33.35
CA GLY A 144 -3.43 -6.76 34.56
C GLY A 144 -3.98 -5.38 34.20
N VAL A 145 -5.17 -5.07 34.74
CA VAL A 145 -5.94 -3.83 34.55
C VAL A 145 -6.64 -3.74 33.19
N VAL A 146 -7.69 -4.52 33.05
CA VAL A 146 -8.80 -4.20 32.16
C VAL A 146 -9.46 -2.93 32.71
N HIS A 147 -9.08 -1.76 32.19
CA HIS A 147 -9.93 -0.59 32.34
C HIS A 147 -11.23 -0.89 31.59
N HIS A 148 -12.24 -1.36 32.33
CA HIS A 148 -13.63 -1.18 31.95
C HIS A 148 -13.87 0.34 31.91
N GLU A 149 -13.84 0.93 30.72
CA GLU A 149 -14.21 2.33 30.51
C GLU A 149 -15.01 2.47 29.20
N PRO A 150 -15.94 3.43 29.17
CA PRO A 150 -17.32 3.15 28.87
C PRO A 150 -17.58 2.97 27.38
N ALA A 151 -18.63 2.20 27.10
CA ALA A 151 -19.27 2.18 25.79
C ALA A 151 -19.53 3.61 25.32
N ILE A 152 -18.93 3.98 24.19
CA ILE A 152 -19.31 5.22 23.51
C ILE A 152 -20.74 5.01 23.03
N ALA A 153 -21.61 5.94 23.37
CA ALA A 153 -23.01 5.92 23.01
C ALA A 153 -23.18 5.79 21.48
N PRO A 154 -24.14 4.97 21.00
CA PRO A 154 -24.30 4.61 19.58
C PRO A 154 -24.48 5.80 18.61
N ASP A 155 -24.79 6.97 19.15
CA ASP A 155 -24.93 8.28 18.51
C ASP A 155 -23.63 8.81 17.88
N VAL A 156 -22.45 8.49 18.44
CA VAL A 156 -21.15 8.91 17.86
C VAL A 156 -20.81 8.11 16.60
N ILE A 157 -21.22 6.84 16.52
CA ILE A 157 -21.00 5.98 15.35
C ILE A 157 -21.89 6.43 14.17
N ARG A 158 -23.13 6.87 14.45
CA ARG A 158 -24.00 7.48 13.43
C ARG A 158 -23.43 8.79 12.87
N GLY A 159 -22.72 9.56 13.68
CA GLY A 159 -22.06 10.81 13.26
C GLY A 159 -20.96 10.61 12.22
N LEU A 160 -20.14 9.56 12.32
CA LEU A 160 -19.06 9.30 11.35
C LEU A 160 -19.54 8.68 10.03
N ILE A 161 -20.63 7.92 10.05
CA ILE A 161 -21.21 7.32 8.84
C ILE A 161 -21.91 8.39 7.97
N SER A 162 -22.42 9.47 8.59
CA SER A 162 -23.12 10.54 7.87
C SER A 162 -22.22 11.44 7.01
N ILE A 163 -20.89 11.43 7.20
CA ILE A 163 -19.96 12.35 6.51
C ILE A 163 -19.47 11.76 5.16
N ASN A 164 -19.72 10.47 4.90
CA ASN A 164 -19.28 9.78 3.67
C ASN A 164 -20.43 9.07 2.92
N GLY A 165 -21.66 9.58 2.99
CA GLY A 165 -22.72 9.14 2.10
C GLY A 165 -22.46 9.62 0.66
N PRO A 166 -22.72 8.81 -0.39
CA PRO A 166 -22.58 9.27 -1.76
C PRO A 166 -23.59 10.39 -2.02
N THR A 167 -23.09 11.58 -2.40
CA THR A 167 -23.93 12.66 -2.92
C THR A 167 -24.51 12.20 -4.25
N LEU A 168 -25.74 11.69 -4.25
CA LEU A 168 -26.54 11.55 -5.47
C LEU A 168 -26.88 12.95 -5.95
N SER A 169 -26.01 13.46 -6.85
CA SER A 169 -26.25 14.64 -7.66
C SER A 169 -27.58 14.48 -8.39
N THR A 170 -28.59 15.19 -7.93
CA THR A 170 -29.84 15.37 -8.67
C THR A 170 -29.57 16.45 -9.72
N GLY A 171 -28.99 16.05 -10.85
CA GLY A 171 -28.80 16.91 -12.01
C GLY A 171 -30.13 17.09 -12.73
N GLY A 172 -30.78 18.23 -12.49
CA GLY A 172 -31.91 18.68 -13.29
C GLY A 172 -31.51 18.91 -14.75
N VAL A 173 -32.30 18.36 -15.66
CA VAL A 173 -32.30 18.75 -17.08
C VAL A 173 -33.46 19.70 -17.30
N ALA A 174 -33.11 20.99 -17.42
CA ALA A 174 -34.02 22.03 -17.87
C ALA A 174 -34.12 22.01 -19.42
N SER A 175 -35.36 21.96 -19.87
CA SER A 175 -35.95 22.43 -21.13
C SER A 175 -35.06 22.93 -22.27
N ALA A 176 -35.30 22.39 -23.48
CA ALA A 176 -35.10 23.12 -24.74
C ALA A 176 -36.10 22.67 -25.83
N THR A 177 -37.02 23.59 -26.17
CA THR A 177 -37.48 23.97 -27.52
C THR A 177 -38.00 22.90 -28.51
N GLY A 178 -39.23 23.11 -28.99
CA GLY A 178 -39.75 22.48 -30.21
C GLY A 178 -41.13 22.98 -30.63
N ARG A 179 -41.20 24.21 -31.18
CA ARG A 179 -42.35 24.76 -31.91
C ARG A 179 -42.31 24.26 -33.36
N ALA A 180 -43.50 24.11 -33.96
CA ALA A 180 -43.86 24.30 -35.37
C ALA A 180 -43.96 23.07 -36.32
N THR A 181 -45.16 23.03 -36.95
CA THR A 181 -45.52 22.57 -38.31
C THR A 181 -45.45 21.06 -38.59
N ARG A 182 -46.42 20.41 -39.25
CA ARG A 182 -47.49 20.84 -40.17
C ARG A 182 -48.63 19.82 -40.09
#